data_AF-A0A9K3PVX8-F1
#
_entry.id   AF-A0A9K3PVX8-F1
#
_cell.length_a   1.000
_cell.length_b   1.000
_cell.length_c   1.000
_cell.angle_alpha   90.00
_cell.angle_beta   90.00
_cell.angle_gamma   90.00
#
_symmetry.space_group_name_H-M   'P 1'
#
loop_
_entity.id
_entity.type
_entity.pdbx_description
1 polymer ?
#
loop_
_entity_poly.entity_id
_entity_poly.type
_entity_poly.pdbx_seq_one_letter_code
_entity_poly.pdbx_strand_id
1 'polypeptide(L)'
;MTSSAEAEAKQLDSVTDRVDETELDASKAQQAMSALSSSNQQDDGRAMALAAVNISGQDIDVIVDQLEVSRELAEKTLREVALETSGEEVALVAALRKLVHM
;
A
#
# COMPACT_ATOMS: atom_id res chain seq x y z
N MET A 1 21.69 -27.43 -38.47
CA MET A 1 21.63 -27.10 -37.04
C MET A 1 21.67 -25.59 -36.97
N THR A 2 20.51 -24.94 -36.87
CA THR A 2 20.45 -23.48 -36.62
C THR A 2 21.13 -23.23 -35.28
N SER A 3 22.14 -22.36 -35.26
CA SER A 3 22.93 -22.05 -34.07
C SER A 3 22.03 -21.43 -32.99
N SER A 4 22.37 -21.62 -31.72
CA SER A 4 21.62 -21.06 -30.57
C SER A 4 21.33 -19.57 -30.75
N ALA A 5 22.29 -18.82 -31.31
CA ALA A 5 22.18 -17.38 -31.56
C ALA A 5 21.05 -17.01 -32.55
N GLU A 6 20.79 -17.84 -33.56
CA GLU A 6 19.70 -17.58 -34.53
C GLU A 6 18.33 -17.88 -33.93
N ALA A 7 18.24 -18.86 -33.02
CA ALA A 7 17.02 -19.14 -32.28
C ALA A 7 16.72 -18.04 -31.25
N GLU A 8 17.75 -17.56 -30.54
CA GLU A 8 17.65 -16.43 -29.61
C GLU A 8 17.23 -15.14 -30.32
N ALA A 9 17.85 -14.81 -31.46
CA ALA A 9 17.49 -13.63 -32.24
C ALA A 9 16.02 -13.66 -32.70
N LYS A 10 15.54 -14.83 -33.13
CA LYS A 10 14.14 -15.02 -33.55
C LYS A 10 13.15 -14.93 -32.38
N GLN A 11 13.53 -15.37 -31.18
CA GLN A 11 12.71 -15.20 -29.99
C GLN A 11 12.60 -13.72 -29.59
N LEU A 12 13.70 -12.97 -29.69
CA LEU A 12 13.68 -11.53 -29.41
C LEU A 12 12.81 -10.75 -30.39
N ASP A 13 12.82 -11.13 -31.67
CA ASP A 13 11.96 -10.54 -32.72
C ASP A 13 10.47 -10.77 -32.39
N SER A 14 10.12 -11.98 -31.94
CA SER A 14 8.73 -12.36 -31.63
C SER A 14 8.08 -11.62 -30.46
N VAL A 15 8.85 -10.93 -29.61
CA VAL A 15 8.30 -10.15 -28.49
C VAL A 15 7.56 -8.91 -28.98
N THR A 16 7.93 -8.37 -30.14
CA THR A 16 7.33 -7.14 -30.71
C THR A 16 6.39 -7.40 -31.88
N ASP A 17 6.13 -8.67 -32.18
CA ASP A 17 5.21 -9.05 -33.24
C ASP A 17 3.79 -8.56 -32.93
N ARG A 18 3.06 -8.24 -33.99
CA ARG A 18 1.65 -7.89 -33.87
C ARG A 18 0.86 -9.14 -33.45
N VAL A 19 0.19 -9.05 -32.31
CA VAL A 19 -0.74 -10.07 -31.80
C VAL A 19 -2.09 -9.43 -31.51
N ASP A 20 -3.17 -10.13 -31.88
CA ASP A 20 -4.52 -9.71 -31.53
C ASP A 20 -4.83 -10.09 -30.07
N GLU A 21 -5.48 -9.18 -29.35
CA GLU A 21 -5.84 -9.41 -27.95
C GLU A 21 -6.87 -10.54 -27.83
N THR A 22 -6.76 -11.34 -26.76
CA THR A 22 -7.75 -12.38 -26.49
C THR A 22 -9.00 -11.76 -25.87
N GLU A 23 -10.16 -12.06 -26.45
CA GLU A 23 -11.45 -11.60 -25.91
C GLU A 23 -11.72 -12.27 -24.55
N LEU A 24 -12.12 -11.46 -23.57
CA LEU A 24 -12.48 -11.92 -22.23
C LEU A 24 -14.01 -11.94 -22.09
N ASP A 25 -14.51 -12.90 -21.30
CA ASP A 25 -15.92 -12.92 -20.92
C ASP A 25 -16.26 -11.67 -20.08
N ALA A 26 -17.04 -10.77 -20.68
CA ALA A 26 -17.43 -9.51 -20.07
C ALA A 26 -18.18 -9.69 -18.74
N SER A 27 -18.98 -10.74 -18.61
CA SER A 27 -19.75 -11.01 -17.38
C SER A 27 -18.82 -11.40 -16.23
N LYS A 28 -17.83 -12.25 -16.53
CA LYS A 28 -16.82 -12.67 -15.56
C LYS A 28 -15.91 -11.49 -15.17
N ALA A 29 -15.51 -10.66 -16.14
CA ALA A 29 -14.71 -9.47 -15.89
C ALA A 29 -15.46 -8.47 -14.99
N GLN A 30 -16.74 -8.20 -15.28
CA GLN A 30 -17.56 -7.29 -14.49
C GLN A 30 -17.72 -7.78 -13.04
N GLN A 31 -17.98 -9.06 -12.81
CA GLN A 31 -18.07 -9.63 -11.47
C GLN A 31 -16.76 -9.47 -10.69
N ALA A 32 -15.63 -9.76 -11.32
CA ALA A 32 -14.32 -9.58 -10.70
C ALA A 32 -14.04 -8.10 -10.38
N MET A 33 -14.34 -7.18 -11.31
CA MET A 33 -14.19 -5.75 -11.09
C MET A 33 -15.08 -5.23 -9.96
N SER A 34 -16.32 -5.70 -9.85
CA SER A 34 -17.20 -5.35 -8.72
C SER A 34 -16.64 -5.84 -7.40
N ALA A 35 -16.12 -7.06 -7.33
CA ALA A 35 -15.49 -7.58 -6.11
C ALA A 35 -14.25 -6.77 -5.69
N LEU A 36 -13.41 -6.38 -6.65
CA LEU A 36 -12.26 -5.51 -6.41
C LEU A 36 -12.67 -4.10 -5.96
N SER A 37 -13.71 -3.55 -6.57
CA SER A 37 -14.24 -2.24 -6.16
C SER A 37 -14.73 -2.26 -4.71
N SER A 38 -15.38 -3.35 -4.27
CA SER A 38 -15.83 -3.48 -2.89
C SER A 38 -14.67 -3.57 -1.89
N SER A 39 -13.55 -4.23 -2.23
CA SER A 39 -12.35 -4.21 -1.38
C SER A 39 -11.72 -2.82 -1.32
N ASN A 40 -11.62 -2.11 -2.44
CA ASN A 40 -11.07 -0.76 -2.48
C ASN A 40 -11.89 0.22 -1.63
N GLN A 41 -13.22 0.11 -1.64
CA GLN A 41 -14.08 0.95 -0.79
C GLN A 41 -13.81 0.74 0.71
N GLN A 42 -13.42 -0.46 1.12
CA GLN A 42 -13.07 -0.75 2.52
C GLN A 42 -11.74 -0.10 2.91
N ASP A 43 -10.74 -0.15 2.01
CA ASP A 43 -9.46 0.51 2.21
C ASP A 43 -9.58 2.04 2.21
N ASP A 44 -10.42 2.59 1.32
CA ASP A 44 -10.75 4.03 1.29
C ASP A 44 -11.40 4.46 2.61
N GLY A 45 -12.32 3.65 3.15
CA GLY A 45 -12.96 3.90 4.44
C GLY A 45 -11.96 3.94 5.59
N ARG A 46 -10.96 3.04 5.59
CA ARG A 46 -9.88 3.03 6.58
C ARG A 46 -8.98 4.27 6.44
N ALA A 47 -8.61 4.64 5.22
CA ALA A 47 -7.80 5.83 4.97
C ALA A 47 -8.51 7.13 5.41
N MET A 48 -9.82 7.23 5.13
CA MET A 48 -10.64 8.34 5.60
C MET A 48 -10.71 8.40 7.12
N ALA A 49 -10.90 7.25 7.79
CA ALA A 49 -10.93 7.18 9.25
C ALA A 49 -9.61 7.67 9.86
N LEU A 50 -8.47 7.25 9.31
CA LEU A 50 -7.15 7.70 9.75
C LEU A 50 -6.93 9.20 9.53
N ALA A 51 -7.41 9.75 8.40
CA ALA A 51 -7.30 11.17 8.09
C ALA A 51 -8.15 12.06 9.03
N ALA A 52 -9.23 11.52 9.60
CA ALA A 52 -10.08 12.21 10.55
C ALA A 52 -9.49 12.29 11.97
N VAL A 53 -8.44 11.51 12.27
CA VAL A 53 -7.79 11.51 13.59
C VAL A 53 -6.94 12.76 13.76
N ASN A 54 -7.29 13.56 14.76
CA ASN A 54 -6.55 14.76 15.11
C ASN A 54 -5.34 14.37 15.98
N ILE A 55 -4.13 14.73 15.54
CA ILE A 55 -2.86 14.40 16.22
C ILE A 55 -2.09 15.67 16.58
N SER A 56 -1.29 15.60 17.64
CA SER A 56 -0.42 16.70 18.06
C SER A 56 0.83 16.77 17.18
N GLY A 57 1.15 17.96 16.65
CA GLY A 57 2.41 18.18 15.94
C GLY A 57 3.64 17.99 16.81
N GLN A 58 3.53 18.25 18.12
CA GLN A 58 4.61 18.04 19.08
C GLN A 58 4.96 16.55 19.22
N ASP A 59 3.96 15.68 19.20
CA ASP A 59 4.18 14.23 19.32
C ASP A 59 4.89 13.68 18.07
N ILE A 60 4.57 14.23 16.89
CA ILE A 60 5.25 13.91 15.63
C ILE A 60 6.72 14.32 15.74
N ASP A 61 6.99 15.56 16.16
CA ASP A 61 8.35 16.09 16.23
C ASP A 61 9.20 15.31 17.24
N VAL A 62 8.64 14.88 18.38
CA VAL A 62 9.33 14.00 19.35
C VAL A 62 9.70 12.66 18.71
N ILE A 63 8.79 12.03 17.97
CA ILE A 63 9.08 10.74 17.31
C ILE A 63 10.17 10.89 16.24
N VAL A 64 10.07 11.93 15.41
CA VAL A 64 11.04 12.20 14.34
C VAL A 64 12.43 12.47 14.91
N ASP A 65 12.52 13.28 15.97
CA ASP A 65 13.81 13.63 16.59
C ASP A 65 14.45 12.45 17.33
N GLN A 66 13.64 11.64 18.04
CA GLN A 66 14.17 10.58 18.89
C GLN A 66 14.43 9.26 18.15
N LEU A 67 13.66 8.96 17.10
CA LEU A 67 13.80 7.72 16.32
C LEU A 67 14.40 7.94 14.93
N GLU A 68 14.70 9.19 14.55
CA GLU A 68 15.25 9.56 13.25
C GLU A 68 14.44 9.00 12.06
N VAL A 69 13.11 8.92 12.23
CA VAL A 69 12.18 8.43 11.20
C VAL A 69 11.63 9.59 10.36
N SER A 70 11.10 9.28 9.18
CA SER A 70 10.41 10.30 8.38
C SER A 70 9.15 10.80 9.07
N ARG A 71 8.81 12.06 8.79
CA ARG A 71 7.61 12.69 9.34
C ARG A 71 6.34 11.95 8.93
N GLU A 72 6.28 11.48 7.69
CA GLU A 72 5.15 10.72 7.15
C GLU A 72 4.94 9.41 7.90
N LEU A 73 6.03 8.73 8.27
CA LEU A 73 5.95 7.48 9.03
C LEU A 73 5.46 7.74 10.46
N ALA A 74 6.02 8.75 11.14
CA ALA A 74 5.61 9.15 12.48
C ALA A 74 4.13 9.53 12.55
N GLU A 75 3.66 10.35 11.61
CA GLU A 75 2.25 10.76 11.51
C GLU A 75 1.32 9.57 11.24
N LYS A 76 1.69 8.69 10.31
CA LYS A 76 0.91 7.49 9.99
C LYS A 76 0.78 6.58 11.22
N THR A 77 1.88 6.29 11.90
CA THR A 77 1.87 5.42 13.08
C THR A 77 1.06 6.04 14.22
N LEU A 78 1.18 7.35 14.45
CA LEU A 78 0.38 8.05 15.46
C LEU A 78 -1.12 7.96 15.16
N ARG A 79 -1.54 8.19 13.90
CA ARG A 79 -2.96 8.08 13.51
C ARG A 79 -3.48 6.65 13.63
N GLU A 80 -2.69 5.66 13.24
CA GLU A 80 -3.06 4.25 13.39
C GLU A 80 -3.28 3.87 14.85
N VAL A 81 -2.31 4.21 15.70
CA VAL A 81 -2.37 3.87 17.13
C VAL A 81 -3.48 4.64 17.83
N ALA A 82 -3.72 5.90 17.50
CA ALA A 82 -4.80 6.69 18.07
C ALA A 82 -6.20 6.19 17.63
N LEU A 83 -6.32 5.59 16.44
CA LEU A 83 -7.56 4.97 15.98
C LEU A 83 -7.81 3.61 16.65
N GLU A 84 -6.75 2.84 16.93
CA GLU A 84 -6.81 1.50 17.53
C GLU A 84 -6.89 1.55 19.07
N THR A 85 -6.37 2.62 19.69
CA THR A 85 -6.29 2.76 21.15
C THR A 85 -7.53 3.46 21.69
N SER A 86 -8.54 2.68 22.09
CA SER A 86 -9.75 3.16 22.79
C SER A 86 -9.56 3.31 24.31
N GLY A 87 -8.32 3.38 24.82
CA GLY A 87 -7.99 3.31 26.25
C GLY A 87 -7.20 4.51 26.79
N GLU A 88 -6.97 4.52 28.11
CA GLU A 88 -6.21 5.56 28.85
C GLU A 88 -4.72 5.68 28.47
N GLU A 89 -4.22 4.84 27.57
CA GLU A 89 -2.82 4.87 27.14
C GLU A 89 -2.58 6.03 26.17
N VAL A 90 -1.55 6.83 26.47
CA VAL A 90 -1.17 7.98 25.66
C VAL A 90 -0.68 7.50 24.28
N ALA A 91 -1.32 7.99 23.21
CA ALA A 91 -1.04 7.58 21.82
C ALA A 91 0.46 7.65 21.45
N LEU A 92 1.19 8.65 21.96
CA LEU A 92 2.64 8.78 21.79
C LEU A 92 3.41 7.56 22.31
N VAL A 93 3.08 7.06 23.50
CA VAL A 93 3.78 5.91 24.12
C VAL A 93 3.53 4.64 23.30
N ALA A 94 2.29 4.43 22.89
CA ALA A 94 1.92 3.28 22.08
C ALA A 94 2.56 3.36 20.67
N ALA A 95 2.66 4.54 20.06
CA ALA A 95 3.37 4.75 18.79
C ALA A 95 4.87 4.46 18.91
N LEU A 96 5.52 4.96 19.98
CA LEU A 96 6.92 4.67 20.26
C LEU A 96 7.18 3.18 20.46
N ARG A 97 6.32 2.47 21.21
CA ARG A 97 6.43 1.02 21.38
C ARG A 97 6.28 0.29 20.05
N LYS A 98 5.29 0.67 19.23
CA LYS A 98 5.06 0.07 17.91
C LYS A 98 6.31 0.19 17.06
N LEU A 99 6.88 1.40 16.92
CA LEU A 99 8.07 1.68 16.09
C LEU A 99 9.34 0.95 16.57
N VAL A 100 9.51 0.75 17.88
CA VAL A 100 10.68 0.04 18.44
C VAL A 100 10.57 -1.48 18.28
N HIS A 101 9.36 -2.03 18.18
CA HIS A 101 9.12 -3.47 18.06
C HIS A 101 8.63 -3.90 16.66
N MET A 102 8.75 -3.02 15.65
CA MET A 102 8.52 -3.37 14.24
C MET A 102 9.53 -4.40 13.75
#